data_AF-A0A8T3ZJZ3-F1
#
_entry.id   AF-A0A8T3ZJZ3-F1
#
_cell.length_a   1.000
_cell.length_b   1.000
_cell.length_c   1.000
_cell.angle_alpha   90.00
_cell.angle_beta   90.00
_cell.angle_gamma   90.00
#
_symmetry.space_group_name_H-M   'P 1'
#
loop_
_entity.id
_entity.type
_entity.pdbx_description
1 polymer ?
#
loop_
_entity_poly.entity_id
_entity_poly.type
_entity_poly.pdbx_seq_one_letter_code
_entity_poly.pdbx_strand_id
1 'polypeptide(L)'
;MKGLSRVAILFILLFVVLSISVSSLASNPVAPRTGVVVGNAPPFVEAKWELPDIDPVKNGTQVLPVQNGVRIVKKCVVVCDPNGVDDIISVAARTFSPNTSLFESESLHVANDTEFLECEVDKFDPEFFTKNICKLYTGIITMNFFDSPGNYTVLVSV
;
A
#
# COMPACT_ATOMS: atom_id res chain seq x y z
N MET A 1 76.91 -2.21 -26.53
CA MET A 1 76.33 -2.40 -25.19
C MET A 1 74.83 -2.21 -25.27
N LYS A 2 74.09 -3.27 -24.87
CA LYS A 2 72.87 -3.25 -24.05
C LYS A 2 71.71 -2.34 -24.50
N GLY A 3 70.57 -2.95 -24.86
CA GLY A 3 69.31 -2.22 -24.98
C GLY A 3 68.15 -2.92 -25.69
N LEU A 4 68.22 -4.23 -25.94
CA LEU A 4 67.07 -5.03 -26.35
C LEU A 4 66.07 -5.09 -25.17
N SER A 5 65.08 -4.19 -25.11
CA SER A 5 64.11 -4.13 -24.01
C SER A 5 62.67 -4.13 -24.51
N ARG A 6 62.17 -5.34 -24.78
CA ARG A 6 60.92 -5.93 -24.27
C ARG A 6 59.62 -5.11 -24.16
N VAL A 7 59.47 -3.95 -24.80
CA VAL A 7 58.23 -3.15 -24.71
C VAL A 7 57.35 -3.28 -25.96
N ALA A 8 57.91 -3.72 -27.10
CA ALA A 8 57.19 -3.76 -28.38
C ALA A 8 56.33 -5.02 -28.63
N ILE A 9 56.35 -6.02 -27.74
CA ILE A 9 55.65 -7.31 -27.96
C ILE A 9 54.34 -7.43 -27.16
N LEU A 10 54.08 -6.54 -26.19
CA LEU A 10 52.87 -6.63 -25.36
C LEU A 10 51.66 -5.81 -25.86
N PHE A 11 51.81 -4.99 -26.90
CA PHE A 11 50.73 -4.12 -27.39
C PHE A 11 49.96 -4.67 -28.61
N ILE A 12 50.41 -5.78 -29.20
CA ILE A 12 49.76 -6.39 -30.38
C ILE A 12 48.69 -7.44 -29.97
N LEU A 13 48.60 -7.80 -28.69
CA LEU A 13 47.63 -8.80 -28.17
C LEU A 13 46.34 -8.19 -27.58
N LEU A 14 46.20 -6.86 -27.54
CA LEU A 14 45.04 -6.19 -26.92
C LEU A 14 44.04 -5.59 -27.94
N PHE A 15 44.02 -6.07 -29.18
CA PHE A 15 43.07 -5.61 -30.22
C PHE A 15 42.35 -6.73 -30.97
N VAL A 16 42.33 -7.96 -30.43
CA VAL A 16 41.70 -9.13 -31.10
C VAL A 16 40.43 -9.62 -30.38
N VAL A 17 40.00 -9.01 -29.28
CA VAL A 17 38.83 -9.49 -28.53
C VAL A 17 37.80 -8.38 -28.35
N LEU A 18 37.05 -8.05 -29.41
CA LEU A 18 35.74 -7.40 -29.30
C LEU A 18 34.93 -7.51 -30.60
N SER A 19 34.75 -8.75 -31.06
CA SER A 19 33.70 -9.10 -32.02
C SER A 19 32.63 -9.90 -31.28
N ILE A 20 31.93 -9.27 -30.33
CA ILE A 20 30.71 -9.85 -29.78
C ILE A 20 29.63 -9.60 -30.83
N SER A 21 29.43 -10.58 -31.71
CA SER A 21 28.26 -10.64 -32.58
C SER A 21 27.01 -10.72 -31.70
N VAL A 22 26.26 -9.62 -31.64
CA VAL A 22 24.94 -9.56 -31.01
C VAL A 22 23.99 -10.36 -31.88
N SER A 23 23.75 -11.62 -31.53
CA SER A 23 22.65 -12.39 -32.10
C SER A 23 21.35 -11.83 -31.53
N SER A 24 20.70 -10.93 -32.26
CA SER A 24 19.31 -10.57 -31.97
C SER A 24 18.45 -11.80 -32.21
N LEU A 25 18.03 -12.49 -31.15
CA LEU A 25 16.90 -13.41 -31.26
C LEU A 25 15.69 -12.56 -31.63
N ALA A 26 15.21 -12.73 -32.86
CA ALA A 26 13.89 -12.29 -33.25
C ALA A 26 12.90 -13.03 -32.35
N SER A 27 12.37 -12.34 -31.33
CA SER A 27 11.21 -12.83 -30.61
C SER A 27 10.04 -12.82 -31.58
N ASN A 28 9.42 -13.97 -31.80
CA ASN A 28 8.15 -14.03 -32.52
C ASN A 28 7.19 -13.07 -31.80
N PRO A 29 6.54 -12.12 -32.50
CA PRO A 29 5.51 -11.31 -31.88
C PRO A 29 4.39 -12.26 -31.45
N VAL A 30 4.37 -12.60 -30.17
CA VAL A 30 3.20 -13.21 -29.54
C VAL A 30 2.10 -12.18 -29.72
N ALA A 31 1.09 -12.51 -30.53
CA ALA A 31 -0.07 -11.66 -30.71
C ALA A 31 -0.56 -11.23 -29.32
N PRO A 32 -0.75 -9.93 -29.06
CA PRO A 32 -1.29 -9.50 -27.79
C PRO A 32 -2.63 -10.20 -27.64
N ARG A 33 -2.71 -11.13 -26.68
CA ARG A 33 -3.99 -11.65 -26.23
C ARG A 33 -4.67 -10.45 -25.61
N THR A 34 -5.56 -9.82 -26.36
CA THR A 34 -6.52 -8.86 -25.84
C THR A 34 -7.37 -9.63 -24.84
N GLY A 35 -6.98 -9.56 -23.57
CA GLY A 35 -7.87 -9.93 -22.48
C GLY A 35 -9.09 -9.04 -22.64
N VAL A 36 -10.23 -9.66 -22.92
CA VAL A 36 -11.50 -8.97 -22.78
C VAL A 36 -11.62 -8.69 -21.29
N VAL A 37 -11.44 -7.43 -20.88
CA VAL A 37 -11.76 -6.97 -19.52
C VAL A 37 -13.28 -7.00 -19.43
N VAL A 38 -13.81 -8.17 -19.08
CA VAL A 38 -15.23 -8.34 -18.76
C VAL A 38 -15.39 -7.92 -17.31
N GLY A 39 -15.98 -6.74 -17.13
CA GLY A 39 -16.29 -6.14 -15.83
C GLY A 39 -15.38 -4.94 -15.58
N ASN A 40 -15.94 -3.73 -15.67
CA ASN A 40 -15.30 -2.51 -15.19
C ASN A 40 -15.96 -2.18 -13.84
N ALA A 41 -15.79 -3.07 -12.86
CA ALA A 41 -16.41 -2.89 -11.55
C ALA A 41 -15.54 -1.91 -10.75
N PRO A 42 -16.11 -0.85 -10.14
CA PRO A 42 -15.30 0.08 -9.37
C PRO A 42 -14.69 -0.62 -8.13
N PRO A 43 -13.53 -0.15 -7.65
CA PRO A 43 -13.03 -0.54 -6.35
C PRO A 43 -14.05 -0.33 -5.24
N PHE A 44 -13.93 -1.14 -4.19
CA PHE A 44 -14.85 -1.06 -3.05
C PHE A 44 -14.13 -1.36 -1.74
N VAL A 45 -14.70 -0.85 -0.64
CA VAL A 45 -14.23 -1.13 0.72
C VAL A 45 -14.86 -2.45 1.16
N GLU A 46 -14.01 -3.46 1.38
CA GLU A 46 -14.42 -4.78 1.86
C GLU A 46 -14.61 -4.77 3.37
N ALA A 47 -13.64 -4.20 4.09
CA ALA A 47 -13.65 -4.13 5.54
C ALA A 47 -13.01 -2.84 6.02
N LYS A 48 -13.46 -2.35 7.17
CA LYS A 48 -12.77 -1.28 7.91
C LYS A 48 -12.91 -1.49 9.41
N TRP A 49 -11.88 -1.12 10.14
CA TRP A 49 -11.89 -1.10 11.60
C TRP A 49 -10.85 -0.11 12.12
N GLU A 50 -10.92 0.19 13.41
CA GLU A 50 -10.05 1.15 14.07
C GLU A 50 -9.50 0.56 15.37
N LEU A 51 -8.26 0.90 15.74
CA LEU A 51 -7.59 0.34 16.91
C LEU A 51 -6.90 1.44 17.74
N PRO A 52 -7.05 1.47 19.08
CA PRO A 52 -7.93 0.61 19.87
C PRO A 52 -9.40 1.07 19.75
N ASP A 53 -10.30 0.13 19.53
CA ASP A 53 -11.74 0.33 19.72
C ASP A 53 -12.15 -0.20 21.10
N ILE A 54 -12.92 0.59 21.85
CA ILE A 54 -13.37 0.21 23.20
C ILE A 54 -14.38 -0.94 23.13
N ASP A 55 -15.24 -0.97 22.11
CA ASP A 55 -16.27 -1.99 21.95
C ASP A 55 -16.49 -2.30 20.46
N PRO A 56 -15.73 -3.26 19.90
CA PRO A 56 -15.78 -3.58 18.47
C PRO A 56 -17.11 -4.21 18.01
N VAL A 57 -18.04 -4.51 18.94
CA VAL A 57 -19.35 -5.09 18.63
C VAL A 57 -20.41 -4.02 18.40
N LYS A 58 -20.19 -2.78 18.86
CA LYS A 58 -21.10 -1.68 18.62
C LYS A 58 -20.80 -1.01 17.28
N ASN A 59 -21.86 -0.57 16.60
CA ASN A 59 -21.70 0.20 15.36
C ASN A 59 -20.98 1.52 15.62
N GLY A 60 -19.94 1.76 14.81
CA GLY A 60 -19.09 2.94 14.89
C GLY A 60 -17.96 2.78 15.90
N THR A 61 -16.86 3.47 15.63
CA THR A 61 -15.65 3.42 16.45
C THR A 61 -15.86 4.11 17.78
N GLN A 62 -15.51 3.44 18.87
CA GLN A 62 -15.60 4.00 20.22
C GLN A 62 -14.21 4.34 20.70
N VAL A 63 -13.79 5.56 20.42
CA VAL A 63 -12.51 6.10 20.86
C VAL A 63 -12.75 7.29 21.75
N LEU A 64 -12.28 7.18 22.99
CA LEU A 64 -12.33 8.27 23.96
C LEU A 64 -10.96 8.94 24.05
N PRO A 65 -10.89 10.28 24.07
CA PRO A 65 -9.64 10.97 24.40
C PRO A 65 -9.17 10.54 25.79
N VAL A 66 -7.84 10.52 25.98
CA VAL A 66 -7.23 10.14 27.26
C VAL A 66 -7.11 11.38 28.13
N GLN A 67 -7.58 11.29 29.38
CA GLN A 67 -7.43 12.37 30.35
C GLN A 67 -5.93 12.70 30.53
N ASN A 68 -5.54 13.94 30.24
CA ASN A 68 -4.14 14.41 30.26
C ASN A 68 -3.18 13.65 29.33
N GLY A 69 -3.68 13.11 28.21
CA GLY A 69 -2.86 12.33 27.29
C GLY A 69 -3.18 12.58 25.82
N VAL A 70 -2.39 11.91 24.97
CA VAL A 70 -2.62 11.78 23.54
C VAL A 70 -3.03 10.33 23.29
N ARG A 71 -4.11 10.13 22.53
CA ARG A 71 -4.51 8.82 22.01
C ARG A 71 -4.26 8.78 20.52
N ILE A 72 -3.54 7.76 20.08
CA ILE A 72 -3.39 7.45 18.66
C ILE A 72 -4.39 6.34 18.35
N VAL A 73 -5.24 6.57 17.35
CA VAL A 73 -6.17 5.58 16.82
C VAL A 73 -5.72 5.25 15.41
N LYS A 74 -5.45 3.98 15.13
CA LYS A 74 -5.14 3.50 13.79
C LYS A 74 -6.43 3.21 13.03
N LYS A 75 -6.47 3.59 11.76
CA LYS A 75 -7.52 3.20 10.80
C LYS A 75 -6.97 2.08 9.93
N CYS A 76 -7.70 1.00 9.79
CA CYS A 76 -7.34 -0.14 8.96
C CYS A 76 -8.48 -0.38 7.98
N VAL A 77 -8.16 -0.40 6.68
CA VAL A 77 -9.17 -0.50 5.61
C VAL A 77 -8.69 -1.51 4.58
N VAL A 78 -9.50 -2.53 4.30
CA VAL A 78 -9.29 -3.44 3.17
C VAL A 78 -10.07 -2.91 1.98
N VAL A 79 -9.37 -2.62 0.90
CA VAL A 79 -9.95 -2.15 -0.35
C VAL A 79 -9.62 -3.15 -1.45
N CYS A 80 -10.63 -3.53 -2.22
CA CYS A 80 -10.49 -4.52 -3.29
C CYS A 80 -10.78 -3.89 -4.65
N ASP A 81 -9.93 -4.21 -5.63
CA ASP A 81 -10.09 -3.90 -7.05
C ASP A 81 -10.40 -5.20 -7.80
N PRO A 82 -11.68 -5.47 -8.14
CA PRO A 82 -12.08 -6.66 -8.90
C PRO A 82 -11.37 -6.83 -10.24
N ASN A 83 -10.91 -5.73 -10.84
CA ASN A 83 -10.30 -5.72 -12.16
C ASN A 83 -8.82 -6.12 -12.08
N GLY A 84 -8.20 -6.03 -10.90
CA GLY A 84 -6.82 -6.42 -10.64
C GLY A 84 -5.80 -5.62 -11.46
N VAL A 85 -6.17 -4.42 -11.90
CA VAL A 85 -5.34 -3.54 -12.72
C VAL A 85 -4.74 -2.37 -11.94
N ASP A 86 -4.83 -2.41 -10.60
CA ASP A 86 -4.36 -1.35 -9.71
C ASP A 86 -5.03 0.00 -10.05
N ASP A 87 -6.35 -0.01 -10.27
CA ASP A 87 -7.13 1.20 -10.56
C ASP A 87 -7.48 2.04 -9.31
N ILE A 88 -7.04 1.60 -8.12
CA ILE A 88 -7.20 2.36 -6.87
C ILE A 88 -6.28 3.58 -6.87
N ILE A 89 -6.82 4.73 -7.27
CA ILE A 89 -6.09 6.00 -7.34
C ILE A 89 -5.83 6.56 -5.93
N SER A 90 -6.85 6.49 -5.06
CA SER A 90 -6.78 7.04 -3.70
C SER A 90 -7.77 6.37 -2.78
N VAL A 91 -7.38 6.15 -1.53
CA VAL A 91 -8.31 5.80 -0.45
C VAL A 91 -8.26 6.96 0.55
N ALA A 92 -9.41 7.51 0.93
CA ALA A 92 -9.50 8.64 1.83
C ALA A 92 -10.40 8.35 3.02
N ALA A 93 -10.01 8.84 4.20
CA ALA A 93 -10.79 8.76 5.42
C ALA A 93 -11.20 10.15 5.89
N ARG A 94 -12.46 10.28 6.29
CA ARG A 94 -13.02 11.47 6.95
C ARG A 94 -13.49 11.08 8.34
N THR A 95 -12.93 11.72 9.36
CA THR A 95 -13.31 11.52 10.74
C THR A 95 -14.25 12.65 11.16
N PHE A 96 -15.36 12.30 11.80
CA PHE A 96 -16.32 13.24 12.37
C PHE A 96 -16.33 13.13 13.89
N SER A 97 -16.34 14.26 14.58
CA SER A 97 -16.45 14.33 16.03
C SER A 97 -17.86 13.95 16.52
N PRO A 98 -18.05 13.73 17.83
CA PRO A 98 -19.34 13.30 18.39
C PRO A 98 -20.50 14.26 18.10
N ASN A 99 -20.20 15.54 17.88
CA ASN A 99 -21.16 16.56 17.46
C ASN A 99 -21.39 16.60 15.93
N THR A 100 -20.95 15.59 15.19
CA THR A 100 -21.04 15.44 13.73
C THR A 100 -20.26 16.45 12.89
N SER A 101 -19.44 17.29 13.53
CA SER A 101 -18.54 18.19 12.80
C SER A 101 -17.39 17.40 12.19
N LEU A 102 -16.87 17.85 11.04
CA LEU A 102 -15.66 17.26 10.46
C LEU A 102 -14.49 17.52 11.42
N PHE A 103 -13.88 16.45 11.91
CA PHE A 103 -12.71 16.49 12.79
C PHE A 103 -11.43 16.57 11.96
N GLU A 104 -11.27 15.66 10.99
CA GLU A 104 -10.12 15.63 10.07
C GLU A 104 -10.47 14.88 8.77
N SER A 105 -9.62 15.06 7.76
CA SER A 105 -9.64 14.30 6.52
C SER A 105 -8.22 13.95 6.12
N GLU A 106 -7.97 12.70 5.71
CA GLU A 106 -6.67 12.23 5.27
C GLU A 106 -6.77 11.28 4.07
N SER A 107 -5.69 11.17 3.30
CA SER A 107 -5.49 10.08 2.35
C SER A 107 -4.77 8.94 3.05
N LEU A 108 -5.30 7.73 2.96
CA LEU A 108 -4.69 6.52 3.50
C LEU A 108 -3.60 6.00 2.56
N HIS A 109 -2.56 5.41 3.13
CA HIS A 109 -1.48 4.77 2.37
C HIS A 109 -1.57 3.25 2.47
N VAL A 110 -0.98 2.56 1.49
CA VAL A 110 -0.86 1.10 1.54
C VAL A 110 0.00 0.70 2.73
N ALA A 111 -0.51 -0.19 3.56
CA ALA A 111 0.16 -0.63 4.78
C ALA A 111 1.47 -1.36 4.49
N ASN A 112 2.51 -1.07 5.27
CA ASN A 112 3.74 -1.85 5.30
C ASN A 112 3.61 -3.09 6.20
N ASP A 113 4.63 -3.95 6.22
CA ASP A 113 4.64 -5.19 7.01
C ASP A 113 4.36 -4.99 8.51
N THR A 114 4.84 -3.88 9.09
CA THR A 114 4.61 -3.59 10.51
C THR A 114 3.17 -3.15 10.74
N GLU A 115 2.67 -2.23 9.91
CA GLU A 115 1.30 -1.73 10.00
C GLU A 115 0.27 -2.83 9.75
N PHE A 116 0.62 -3.77 8.87
CA PHE A 116 -0.17 -4.96 8.61
C PHE A 116 -0.39 -5.80 9.88
N LEU A 117 0.68 -6.06 10.63
CA LEU A 117 0.62 -6.77 11.91
C LEU A 117 -0.17 -5.98 12.95
N GLU A 118 0.04 -4.66 13.03
CA GLU A 118 -0.64 -3.79 13.99
C GLU A 118 -2.13 -3.61 13.70
N CYS A 119 -2.55 -3.81 12.44
CA CYS A 119 -3.96 -3.83 12.06
C CYS A 119 -4.66 -5.13 12.44
N GLU A 120 -3.94 -6.17 12.87
CA GLU A 120 -4.52 -7.45 13.27
C GLU A 120 -5.48 -8.05 12.20
N VAL A 121 -5.13 -7.93 10.92
CA VAL A 121 -6.00 -8.27 9.77
C VAL A 121 -6.62 -9.66 9.90
N ASP A 122 -5.85 -10.64 10.34
CA ASP A 122 -6.30 -12.03 10.53
C ASP A 122 -7.53 -12.16 11.44
N LYS A 123 -7.73 -11.22 12.36
CA LYS A 123 -8.89 -11.20 13.26
C LYS A 123 -10.13 -10.56 12.63
N PHE A 124 -9.94 -9.59 11.74
CA PHE A 124 -11.02 -8.75 11.21
C PHE A 124 -11.42 -9.10 9.76
N ASP A 125 -10.48 -9.60 8.94
CA ASP A 125 -10.72 -10.17 7.61
C ASP A 125 -9.85 -11.44 7.44
N PRO A 126 -10.30 -12.59 7.98
CA PRO A 126 -9.51 -13.84 7.94
C PRO A 126 -9.31 -14.38 6.52
N GLU A 127 -10.13 -13.94 5.57
CA GLU A 127 -10.04 -14.35 4.16
C GLU A 127 -9.09 -13.45 3.35
N PHE A 128 -8.57 -12.37 3.93
CA PHE A 128 -7.72 -11.38 3.26
C PHE A 128 -6.60 -12.02 2.43
N PHE A 129 -5.84 -12.97 3.00
CA PHE A 129 -4.69 -13.59 2.31
C PHE A 129 -5.06 -14.48 1.13
N THR A 130 -6.32 -14.83 0.98
CA THR A 130 -6.81 -15.58 -0.18
C THR A 130 -7.26 -14.65 -1.31
N LYS A 131 -7.37 -13.34 -1.04
CA LYS A 131 -7.88 -12.33 -1.97
C LYS A 131 -6.72 -11.54 -2.58
N ASN A 132 -6.20 -12.01 -3.71
CA ASN A 132 -5.13 -11.32 -4.45
C ASN A 132 -5.56 -9.96 -5.07
N ILE A 133 -6.84 -9.61 -4.97
CA ILE A 133 -7.43 -8.37 -5.49
C ILE A 133 -7.54 -7.27 -4.44
N CYS A 134 -7.17 -7.55 -3.18
CA CYS A 134 -7.35 -6.63 -2.07
C CYS A 134 -6.01 -6.12 -1.54
N LYS A 135 -6.00 -4.88 -1.06
CA LYS A 135 -4.87 -4.24 -0.39
C LYS A 135 -5.32 -3.64 0.93
N LEU A 136 -4.43 -3.67 1.92
CA LEU A 136 -4.64 -3.00 3.19
C LEU A 136 -4.15 -1.55 3.09
N TYR A 137 -5.00 -0.62 3.47
CA TYR A 137 -4.72 0.80 3.62
C TYR A 137 -4.80 1.20 5.09
N THR A 138 -3.93 2.10 5.51
CA THR A 138 -3.82 2.54 6.91
C THR A 138 -3.64 4.04 7.04
N GLY A 139 -4.00 4.56 8.22
CA GLY A 139 -3.90 5.96 8.60
C GLY A 139 -4.03 6.12 10.11
N ILE A 140 -3.87 7.33 10.61
CA ILE A 140 -3.88 7.60 12.05
C ILE A 140 -4.73 8.82 12.40
N ILE A 141 -5.47 8.72 13.50
CA ILE A 141 -6.09 9.83 14.20
C ILE A 141 -5.25 10.11 15.43
N THR A 142 -4.89 11.37 15.63
CA THR A 142 -4.28 11.81 16.89
C THR A 142 -5.29 12.61 17.68
N MET A 143 -5.79 12.03 18.77
CA MET A 143 -6.75 12.66 19.67
C MET A 143 -6.03 13.17 20.92
N ASN A 144 -6.40 14.36 21.37
CA ASN A 144 -5.85 15.01 22.54
C ASN A 144 -6.95 15.29 23.58
N PHE A 145 -6.53 15.76 24.75
CA PHE A 145 -7.42 16.03 25.88
C PHE A 145 -8.50 17.11 25.62
N PHE A 146 -8.27 18.04 24.69
CA PHE A 146 -9.22 19.10 24.35
C PHE A 146 -10.30 18.66 23.36
N ASP A 147 -10.17 17.49 22.77
CA ASP A 147 -11.13 16.97 21.82
C ASP A 147 -12.43 16.56 22.52
N SER A 148 -13.56 16.71 21.81
CA SER A 148 -14.87 16.44 22.39
C SER A 148 -14.99 14.98 22.83
N PRO A 149 -15.41 14.68 24.07
CA PRO A 149 -15.61 13.30 24.49
C PRO A 149 -16.82 12.69 23.78
N GLY A 150 -16.73 11.41 23.41
CA GLY A 150 -17.82 10.66 22.78
C GLY A 150 -17.33 9.81 21.61
N ASN A 151 -18.28 9.32 20.82
CA ASN A 151 -17.97 8.44 19.68
C ASN A 151 -17.61 9.27 18.44
N TYR A 152 -16.46 8.95 17.85
CA TYR A 152 -16.02 9.52 16.59
C TYR A 152 -16.42 8.58 15.46
N THR A 153 -16.83 9.14 14.31
CA THR A 153 -17.24 8.35 13.15
C THR A 153 -16.20 8.48 12.05
N VAL A 154 -15.66 7.36 11.57
CA VAL A 154 -14.75 7.32 10.43
C VAL A 154 -15.50 6.82 9.20
N LEU A 155 -15.53 7.64 8.15
CA LEU A 155 -16.06 7.28 6.84
C LEU A 155 -14.91 7.14 5.84
N VAL A 156 -14.95 6.07 5.04
CA VAL A 156 -13.93 5.79 4.03
C VAL A 156 -14.54 5.88 2.64
N SER A 157 -13.78 6.42 1.70
CA SER A 157 -14.10 6.43 0.27
C SER A 157 -12.89 5.94 -0.54
N VAL A 158 -13.18 5.16 -1.56
CA VAL A 158 -12.25 4.74 -2.61
C VAL A 158 -12.73 5.29 -3.95
#